data_AF-R5CFZ2-F1
#
_entry.id   AF-R5CFZ2-F1
#
_cell.length_a   1.000
_cell.length_b   1.000
_cell.length_c   1.000
_cell.angle_alpha   90.00
_cell.angle_beta   90.00
_cell.angle_gamma   90.00
#
_symmetry.space_group_name_H-M   'P 1'
#
loop_
_entity.id
_entity.type
_entity.pdbx_description
1 polymer ?
#
loop_
_entity_poly.entity_id
_entity_poly.type
_entity_poly.pdbx_seq_one_letter_code
_entity_poly.pdbx_strand_id
1 'polypeptide(L)' 'MLGLFKGKTKGNFIYAPCKGEVVALEDVPDPAFSEKVLGDGFAVIPAEGKIYAPADGEVTMVFDASSARALNLRQP' A
#
# COMPACT_ATOMS: atom_id res chain seq x y z
N MET A 1 -11.24 -14.32 -40.32
CA MET A 1 -11.39 -14.82 -38.93
C MET A 1 -10.68 -13.81 -38.03
N LEU A 2 -11.42 -12.89 -37.43
CA LEU A 2 -10.90 -11.69 -36.76
C LEU A 2 -10.95 -11.91 -35.24
N GLY A 3 -9.81 -12.24 -34.62
CA GLY A 3 -9.63 -12.38 -33.17
C GLY A 3 -8.75 -11.25 -32.64
N LEU A 4 -9.37 -10.09 -32.51
CA LEU A 4 -8.82 -8.75 -32.28
C LEU A 4 -8.47 -8.54 -30.79
N PHE A 5 -7.25 -8.07 -30.51
CA PHE A 5 -6.71 -7.44 -29.30
C PHE A 5 -7.38 -7.74 -27.94
N LYS A 6 -6.70 -8.53 -27.10
CA LYS A 6 -6.95 -8.61 -25.65
C LYS A 6 -6.62 -7.25 -25.01
N GLY A 7 -7.65 -6.45 -24.73
CA GLY A 7 -7.52 -5.17 -24.04
C GLY A 7 -6.83 -5.34 -22.68
N LYS A 8 -5.91 -4.44 -22.34
CA LYS A 8 -5.30 -4.37 -21.01
C LYS A 8 -6.41 -4.08 -19.99
N THR A 9 -6.64 -4.98 -19.05
CA THR A 9 -7.46 -4.71 -17.87
C THR A 9 -6.78 -3.61 -17.06
N LYS A 10 -7.38 -2.41 -17.01
CA LYS A 10 -6.99 -1.35 -16.08
C LYS A 10 -7.44 -1.76 -14.67
N GLY A 11 -6.63 -2.57 -14.00
CA GLY A 11 -6.79 -2.84 -12.56
C GLY A 11 -6.10 -1.76 -11.73
N ASN A 12 -6.64 -1.44 -10.55
CA ASN A 12 -5.91 -0.66 -9.55
C ASN A 12 -4.88 -1.57 -8.89
N PHE A 13 -3.65 -1.51 -9.39
CA PHE A 13 -2.54 -2.27 -8.84
C PHE A 13 -1.89 -1.50 -7.69
N ILE A 14 -1.69 -2.18 -6.57
CA ILE A 14 -0.86 -1.73 -5.45
C ILE A 14 0.43 -2.55 -5.50
N TYR A 15 1.55 -1.86 -5.69
CA TYR A 15 2.89 -2.44 -5.69
C TYR A 15 3.46 -2.46 -4.28
N ALA A 16 4.48 -3.29 -4.07
CA ALA A 16 5.15 -3.38 -2.77
C ALA A 16 5.82 -2.04 -2.43
N PRO A 17 5.48 -1.41 -1.28
CA PRO A 17 6.05 -0.12 -0.88
C PRO A 17 7.51 -0.24 -0.42
N CYS A 18 7.97 -1.43 -0.06
CA CYS A 18 9.35 -1.69 0.33
C CYS A 18 9.68 -3.17 0.12
N LYS A 19 10.97 -3.49 0.14
CA LYS A 19 11.42 -4.88 0.23
C LYS A 19 11.18 -5.37 1.65
N GLY A 20 10.54 -6.51 1.81
CA GLY A 20 10.18 -7.02 3.13
C GLY A 20 9.26 -8.23 3.07
N GLU A 21 8.75 -8.60 4.23
CA GLU A 21 7.77 -9.68 4.40
C GLU A 21 6.37 -9.10 4.57
N VAL A 22 5.41 -9.62 3.82
CA VAL A 22 4.00 -9.23 3.97
C VAL A 22 3.40 -10.01 5.13
N VAL A 23 2.75 -9.30 6.05
CA VAL A 23 2.04 -9.87 7.20
C VAL A 23 0.59 -9.40 7.20
N ALA A 24 -0.28 -10.20 7.81
CA ALA A 24 -1.69 -9.85 7.93
C ALA A 24 -1.85 -8.63 8.84
N LEU A 25 -2.91 -7.83 8.64
CA LEU A 25 -3.18 -6.69 9.52
C LEU A 25 -3.46 -7.16 10.95
N GLU A 26 -4.12 -8.32 11.07
CA GLU A 26 -4.46 -8.97 12.33
C GLU A 26 -3.23 -9.32 13.19
N ASP A 27 -2.07 -9.52 12.55
CA ASP A 27 -0.81 -9.84 13.22
C ASP A 27 -0.05 -8.58 13.70
N VAL A 28 -0.56 -7.38 13.37
CA VAL A 28 0.05 -6.11 13.79
C VAL A 28 -0.29 -5.82 15.26
N PRO A 29 0.69 -5.54 16.14
CA PRO A 29 0.48 -5.39 17.58
C PRO A 29 -0.22 -4.08 18.00
N ASP A 30 -0.84 -3.36 17.06
CA ASP A 30 -1.55 -2.10 17.30
C ASP A 30 -3.03 -2.27 16.91
N PRO A 31 -3.98 -2.09 17.85
CA PRO A 31 -5.42 -2.26 17.63
C PRO A 31 -5.98 -1.40 16.49
N ALA A 32 -5.43 -0.20 16.25
CA ALA A 32 -5.91 0.65 15.17
C ALA A 32 -5.75 -0.01 13.79
N PHE A 33 -4.74 -0.88 13.64
CA PHE A 33 -4.48 -1.65 12.43
C PHE A 33 -5.06 -3.06 12.49
N SER A 34 -4.88 -3.80 13.59
CA SER A 34 -5.36 -5.19 13.70
C SER A 34 -6.88 -5.33 13.75
N GLU A 35 -7.59 -4.33 14.26
CA GLU A 35 -9.06 -4.28 14.21
C GLU A 35 -9.59 -3.63 12.92
N LYS A 36 -8.69 -3.24 11.98
CA LYS A 36 -9.05 -2.64 10.68
C LYS A 36 -9.89 -1.37 10.79
N VAL A 37 -9.73 -0.61 11.87
CA VAL A 37 -10.48 0.63 12.13
C VAL A 37 -10.28 1.65 11.01
N LEU A 38 -9.07 1.69 10.43
CA LEU A 38 -8.70 2.59 9.34
C LEU A 38 -9.07 2.05 7.95
N GLY A 39 -9.51 0.80 7.86
CA GLY A 39 -9.82 0.09 6.62
C GLY A 39 -9.04 -1.22 6.46
N ASP A 40 -9.40 -1.97 5.41
CA ASP A 40 -8.70 -3.19 5.00
C ASP A 40 -7.36 -2.88 4.31
N GLY A 41 -6.45 -3.86 4.37
CA GLY A 41 -5.12 -3.75 3.78
C GLY A 41 -4.19 -4.88 4.20
N PHE A 42 -2.90 -4.59 4.16
CA PHE A 42 -1.83 -5.49 4.59
C PHE A 42 -0.70 -4.68 5.22
N ALA A 43 0.12 -5.33 6.04
CA ALA A 43 1.33 -4.74 6.59
C ALA A 43 2.57 -5.39 5.96
N VAL A 44 3.69 -4.66 5.98
CA VAL A 44 4.98 -5.16 5.48
C VAL A 44 6.05 -4.88 6.52
N ILE A 45 6.81 -5.90 6.91
CA ILE A 45 8.01 -5.76 7.74
C ILE A 45 9.18 -5.45 6.80
N PRO A 46 9.71 -4.21 6.78
CA PRO A 46 10.74 -3.81 5.85
C PRO A 46 12.08 -4.50 6.17
N ALA A 47 12.74 -5.05 5.14
CA ALA A 47 14.09 -5.57 5.22
C ALA A 47 15.16 -4.46 5.13
N GLU A 48 14.77 -3.27 4.66
CA GLU A 48 15.63 -2.11 4.48
C GLU A 48 14.85 -0.81 4.73
N GLY A 49 15.53 0.25 5.19
CA GLY A 49 14.91 1.52 5.58
C GLY A 49 14.45 2.44 4.43
N LYS A 50 14.10 1.86 3.27
CA LYS A 50 13.66 2.59 2.08
C LYS A 50 12.20 2.27 1.79
N ILE A 51 11.39 3.32 1.64
CA ILE A 51 9.97 3.24 1.31
C ILE A 51 9.75 3.95 -0.03
N TYR A 52 8.94 3.34 -0.89
CA TYR A 52 8.58 3.77 -2.24
C TYR A 52 7.07 3.94 -2.36
N ALA A 53 6.63 4.74 -3.32
CA ALA A 53 5.20 4.89 -3.60
C ALA A 53 4.61 3.55 -4.09
N PRO A 54 3.54 3.04 -3.45
CA PRO A 54 2.93 1.77 -3.85
C PRO A 54 2.01 1.89 -5.08
N ALA A 55 1.70 3.10 -5.54
CA ALA A 55 0.92 3.34 -6.76
C ALA A 55 1.18 4.75 -7.30
N ASP A 56 0.71 5.00 -8.53
CA ASP A 56 0.60 6.36 -9.07
C ASP A 56 -0.47 7.14 -8.28
N GLY A 57 -0.14 8.37 -7.89
CA GLY A 57 -1.05 9.25 -7.17
C GLY A 57 -0.37 10.52 -6.65
N GLU A 58 -1.18 11.41 -6.10
CA GLU A 58 -0.70 12.62 -5.44
C GLU A 58 -0.57 12.38 -3.93
N VAL A 59 0.56 12.75 -3.36
CA VAL A 59 0.79 12.75 -1.92
C VAL A 59 -0.06 13.85 -1.29
N THR A 60 -1.14 13.46 -0.62
CA THR A 60 -2.06 14.44 0.00
C THR A 60 -1.70 14.75 1.45
N MET A 61 -0.95 13.86 2.11
CA MET A 61 -0.59 14.02 3.51
C MET A 61 0.68 13.23 3.86
N VAL A 62 1.54 13.86 4.66
CA VAL A 62 2.69 13.22 5.33
C VAL A 62 2.64 13.61 6.80
N PHE A 63 2.49 12.62 7.67
CA PHE A 63 2.62 12.83 9.12
C PHE A 63 4.03 12.46 9.56
N ASP A 64 4.63 13.33 10.37
CA ASP A 64 5.89 13.05 11.06
C ASP A 64 5.58 12.81 12.54
N ALA A 65 5.12 11.61 12.86
CA ALA A 65 5.12 11.13 14.24
C ALA A 65 6.52 10.56 14.52
N SER A 66 7.02 10.66 15.75
CA SER A 66 8.44 10.43 16.12
C SER A 66 9.08 9.11 15.63
N SER A 67 8.33 8.17 15.06
CA SER A 67 8.85 7.00 14.34
C SER A 67 7.95 6.48 13.20
N ALA A 68 6.87 7.18 12.83
CA ALA A 68 5.89 6.70 11.86
C ALA A 68 5.60 7.74 10.76
N ARG A 69 5.55 7.25 9.51
CA ARG A 69 5.26 8.06 8.33
C ARG A 69 4.07 7.44 7.61
N ALA A 70 2.98 8.18 7.52
CA ALA A 70 1.80 7.80 6.75
C ALA A 70 1.80 8.56 5.43
N LEU A 71 1.42 7.86 4.35
CA LEU A 71 1.27 8.44 3.02
C LEU A 71 -0.13 8.13 2.48
N ASN A 72 -0.87 9.17 2.11
CA ASN A 72 -2.15 9.02 1.43
C ASN A 72 -2.00 9.41 -0.06
N LEU A 73 -2.30 8.47 -0.95
CA LEU A 73 -2.24 8.66 -2.39
C LEU A 73 -3.64 8.84 -2.94
N ARG A 74 -3.92 10.03 -3.47
CA ARG A 74 -5.11 10.25 -4.27
C ARG A 74 -4.83 9.77 -5.69
N GLN A 75 -5.54 8.72 -6.12
CA GLN A 75 -5.50 8.28 -7.50
C GLN A 75 -6.39 9.19 -8.39
N PRO A 76 -6.00 9.45 -9.64
CA PRO A 76 -6.80 10.25 -10.58
C PRO A 76 -8.08 9.55 -11.05
#